data_AF-L0JY90-F1
#
_entry.id   AF-L0JY90-F1
#
_cell.length_a   1.000
_cell.length_b   1.000
_cell.length_c   1.000
_cell.angle_alpha   90.00
_cell.angle_beta   90.00
_cell.angle_gamma   90.00
#
_symmetry.space_group_name_H-M   'P 1'
#
loop_
_entity.id
_entity.type
_entity.pdbx_description
1 polymer ?
#
loop_
_entity_poly.entity_id
_entity_poly.type
_entity_poly.pdbx_seq_one_letter_code
_entity_poly.pdbx_strand_id
1 'polypeptide(L)'
;MDEPDKEPTEKPTEDREEAEQEGQWMARNWLGIAVVSILFLLLLALGMMQATGLVDVFAPIADSETGQWAAFGVLALAVLALAGWSWRAVVS
;
A
#
# COMPACT_ATOMS: atom_id res chain seq x y z
N MET A 1 -24.81 -50.74 26.83
CA MET A 1 -23.43 -50.26 27.01
C MET A 1 -23.11 -49.54 25.72
N ASP A 2 -23.49 -48.27 25.67
CA ASP A 2 -23.25 -47.39 24.52
C ASP A 2 -21.75 -47.11 24.42
N GLU A 3 -21.20 -47.27 23.22
CA GLU A 3 -19.80 -46.99 22.94
C GLU A 3 -19.50 -45.51 23.26
N PRO A 4 -18.39 -45.23 23.97
CA PRO A 4 -18.12 -43.91 24.51
C PRO A 4 -17.73 -42.94 23.41
N ASP A 5 -18.10 -41.68 23.63
CA ASP A 5 -17.72 -40.48 22.89
C ASP A 5 -16.48 -40.65 22.02
N LYS A 6 -16.71 -40.78 20.70
CA LYS A 6 -15.70 -40.39 19.71
C LYS A 6 -15.55 -38.89 19.84
N GLU A 7 -14.60 -38.45 20.65
CA GLU A 7 -13.95 -37.15 20.45
C GLU A 7 -13.65 -37.06 18.94
N PRO A 8 -14.07 -35.98 18.26
CA PRO A 8 -13.69 -35.79 16.87
C PRO A 8 -12.18 -35.71 16.90
N THR A 9 -11.52 -36.78 16.42
CA THR A 9 -10.08 -36.83 16.21
C THR A 9 -9.68 -35.50 15.60
N GLU A 10 -8.99 -34.67 16.39
CA GLU A 10 -8.29 -33.49 15.92
C GLU A 10 -7.53 -33.93 14.69
N LYS A 11 -8.01 -33.49 13.52
CA LYS A 11 -7.30 -33.75 12.29
C LYS A 11 -5.91 -33.14 12.49
N PRO A 12 -4.82 -33.91 12.28
CA PRO A 12 -3.50 -33.32 12.25
C PRO A 12 -3.56 -32.24 11.18
N THR A 13 -3.21 -31.02 11.58
CA THR A 13 -3.09 -29.85 10.73
C THR A 13 -2.17 -30.17 9.55
N GLU A 14 -2.75 -30.57 8.41
CA GLU A 14 -2.13 -30.47 7.08
C GLU A 14 -2.02 -28.98 6.65
N ASP A 15 -2.63 -28.07 7.40
CA ASP A 15 -2.76 -26.65 7.05
C ASP A 15 -1.51 -25.79 7.29
N ARG A 16 -0.33 -26.35 7.59
CA ARG A 16 0.86 -25.49 7.83
C ARG A 16 1.35 -24.85 6.52
N GLU A 17 1.43 -25.64 5.44
CA GLU A 17 1.80 -25.14 4.11
C GLU A 17 0.68 -24.30 3.47
N GLU A 18 -0.58 -24.60 3.78
CA GLU A 18 -1.73 -23.84 3.28
C GLU A 18 -1.86 -22.49 4.01
N ALA A 19 -1.70 -22.46 5.34
CA ALA A 19 -1.66 -21.24 6.14
C ALA A 19 -0.44 -20.37 5.83
N GLU A 20 0.71 -20.95 5.48
CA GLU A 20 1.89 -20.19 5.03
C GLU A 20 1.65 -19.53 3.66
N GLN A 21 0.96 -20.20 2.74
CA GLN A 21 0.58 -19.63 1.44
C GLN A 21 -0.48 -18.54 1.57
N GLU A 22 -1.51 -18.75 2.39
CA GLU A 22 -2.51 -17.71 2.71
C GLU A 22 -1.86 -16.53 3.44
N GLY A 23 -0.98 -16.79 4.40
CA GLY A 23 -0.24 -15.78 5.14
C GLY A 23 0.66 -14.92 4.25
N GLN A 24 1.35 -15.53 3.27
CA GLN A 24 2.16 -14.79 2.31
C GLN A 24 1.33 -13.96 1.33
N TRP A 25 0.17 -14.47 0.89
CA TRP A 25 -0.76 -13.71 0.06
C TRP A 25 -1.33 -12.51 0.82
N MET A 26 -1.72 -12.72 2.08
CA MET A 26 -2.23 -11.68 2.96
C MET A 26 -1.14 -10.66 3.28
N ALA A 27 0.07 -11.08 3.63
CA ALA A 27 1.20 -10.18 3.87
C ALA A 27 1.54 -9.32 2.64
N ARG A 28 1.47 -9.89 1.43
CA ARG A 28 1.73 -9.14 0.19
C ARG A 28 0.65 -8.10 -0.12
N ASN A 29 -0.62 -8.39 0.18
CA ASN A 29 -1.70 -7.40 0.12
C ASN A 29 -1.48 -6.24 1.10
N TRP A 30 -1.14 -6.56 2.34
CA TRP A 30 -0.92 -5.56 3.38
C TRP A 30 0.29 -4.67 3.08
N LEU A 31 1.35 -5.24 2.50
CA LEU A 31 2.52 -4.47 2.07
C LEU A 31 2.17 -3.45 0.99
N GLY A 32 1.34 -3.80 0.02
CA GLY A 32 0.87 -2.87 -1.02
C GLY A 32 0.13 -1.67 -0.42
N ILE A 33 -0.80 -1.93 0.50
CA ILE A 33 -1.55 -0.87 1.20
C ILE A 33 -0.62 0.02 2.04
N ALA A 34 0.33 -0.58 2.76
CA ALA A 34 1.29 0.16 3.58
C ALA A 34 2.16 1.09 2.73
N VAL A 35 2.72 0.59 1.62
CA VAL A 35 3.56 1.38 0.70
C VAL A 35 2.78 2.54 0.10
N VAL A 36 1.57 2.30 -0.41
CA VAL A 36 0.72 3.36 -0.97
C VAL A 36 0.39 4.43 0.09
N SER A 37 0.07 4.01 1.31
CA SER A 37 -0.23 4.92 2.42
C SER A 37 0.97 5.80 2.78
N ILE A 38 2.18 5.22 2.85
CA ILE A 38 3.41 5.96 3.11
C ILE A 38 3.67 6.98 1.99
N LEU A 39 3.55 6.58 0.72
CA LEU A 39 3.73 7.48 -0.42
C LEU A 39 2.74 8.64 -0.38
N PHE A 40 1.48 8.39 0.00
CA PHE A 40 0.47 9.43 0.15
C PHE A 40 0.80 10.42 1.27
N LEU A 41 1.22 9.92 2.44
CA LEU A 41 1.64 10.77 3.55
C LEU A 41 2.86 11.61 3.18
N LEU A 42 3.82 11.05 2.45
CA LEU A 42 4.97 11.79 1.94
C LEU A 42 4.55 12.87 0.95
N LEU A 43 3.66 12.56 0.00
CA LEU A 43 3.10 13.56 -0.91
C LEU A 43 2.43 14.71 -0.15
N LEU A 44 1.62 14.38 0.85
CA LEU A 44 0.91 15.38 1.64
C LEU A 44 1.89 16.24 2.44
N ALA A 45 2.90 15.63 3.08
CA ALA A 45 3.95 16.34 3.78
C ALA A 45 4.73 17.29 2.85
N LEU A 46 5.15 16.80 1.68
CA LEU A 46 5.85 17.62 0.68
C LEU A 46 4.97 18.78 0.18
N GLY A 47 3.70 18.51 -0.10
CA GLY A 47 2.75 19.55 -0.51
C GLY A 47 2.54 20.63 0.57
N MET A 48 2.47 20.24 1.85
CA MET A 48 2.41 21.21 2.96
C MET A 48 3.71 22.00 3.11
N MET A 49 4.87 21.35 2.97
CA MET A 49 6.16 22.03 3.03
C MET A 49 6.33 23.03 1.89
N GLN A 50 5.88 22.68 0.68
CA GLN A 50 5.85 23.60 -0.46
C GLN A 50 4.86 24.75 -0.24
N ALA A 51 3.65 24.47 0.25
CA ALA A 51 2.64 25.49 0.52
C ALA A 51 3.07 26.50 1.60
N THR A 52 3.89 26.06 2.56
CA THR A 52 4.46 26.93 3.60
C THR A 52 5.77 27.62 3.16
N GLY A 53 6.29 27.31 1.97
CA GLY A 53 7.58 27.82 1.47
C GLY A 53 8.79 27.26 2.24
N LEU A 54 8.60 26.20 3.03
CA LEU A 54 9.67 25.55 3.80
C LEU A 54 10.64 24.80 2.89
N VAL A 55 10.14 24.23 1.78
CA VAL A 55 10.93 23.50 0.80
C VAL A 55 10.46 23.85 -0.60
N ASP A 56 11.42 24.07 -1.50
CA ASP A 56 11.16 24.40 -2.90
C ASP A 56 11.66 23.28 -3.82
N VAL A 57 11.01 22.10 -3.73
CA VAL A 57 11.44 20.85 -4.38
C VAL A 57 11.40 20.98 -5.91
N PHE A 58 10.48 21.77 -6.44
CA PHE A 58 10.24 21.91 -7.88
C PHE A 58 10.81 23.19 -8.49
N ALA A 59 11.52 24.01 -7.72
CA ALA A 59 12.27 25.16 -8.25
C ALA A 59 13.16 24.84 -9.45
N PRO A 60 13.87 23.68 -9.51
CA PRO A 60 14.68 23.32 -10.68
C PRO A 60 13.85 22.95 -11.93
N ILE A 61 12.56 22.64 -11.75
CA ILE A 61 11.66 22.17 -12.83
C ILE A 61 10.81 23.32 -13.37
N ALA A 62 10.45 24.28 -12.52
CA ALA A 62 9.66 25.44 -12.90
C ALA A 62 10.00 26.67 -12.05
N ASP A 63 10.23 27.79 -12.74
CA ASP A 63 10.55 29.09 -12.12
C ASP A 63 9.33 29.83 -11.57
N SER A 64 8.11 29.34 -11.84
CA SER A 64 6.85 29.97 -11.42
C SER A 64 6.10 29.10 -10.42
N GLU A 65 5.47 29.72 -9.42
CA GLU A 65 4.67 29.04 -8.40
C GLU A 65 3.59 28.14 -9.03
N THR A 66 2.87 28.65 -10.05
CA THR A 66 1.87 27.87 -10.78
C THR A 66 2.50 26.66 -11.49
N GLY A 67 3.69 26.83 -12.07
CA GLY A 67 4.43 25.74 -12.72
C GLY A 67 4.89 24.66 -11.73
N GLN A 68 5.31 25.06 -10.53
CA GLN A 68 5.68 24.13 -9.45
C GLN A 68 4.49 23.33 -8.94
N TRP A 69 3.32 23.97 -8.77
CA TRP A 69 2.08 23.27 -8.42
C TRP A 69 1.59 22.33 -9.52
N ALA A 70 1.78 22.69 -10.80
CA ALA A 70 1.51 21.80 -11.91
C ALA A 70 2.43 20.56 -11.88
N ALA A 71 3.73 20.75 -11.66
CA ALA A 71 4.68 19.64 -11.54
C ALA A 71 4.37 18.72 -10.35
N PHE A 72 4.02 19.30 -9.20
CA PHE A 72 3.54 18.55 -8.04
C PHE A 72 2.26 17.77 -8.36
N GLY A 73 1.31 18.37 -9.08
CA GLY A 73 0.08 17.70 -9.53
C GLY A 73 0.36 16.49 -10.42
N VAL A 74 1.32 16.60 -11.34
CA VAL A 74 1.76 15.47 -12.19
C VAL A 74 2.36 14.36 -11.33
N LEU A 75 3.20 14.68 -10.35
CA LEU A 75 3.75 13.70 -9.41
C LEU A 75 2.64 12.99 -8.62
N ALA A 76 1.67 13.74 -8.10
CA ALA A 76 0.54 13.19 -7.37
C ALA A 76 -0.27 12.22 -8.23
N LEU A 77 -0.55 12.58 -9.50
CA LEU A 77 -1.20 11.70 -10.46
C LEU A 77 -0.39 10.44 -10.76
N ALA A 78 0.94 10.55 -10.86
CA ALA A 78 1.81 9.40 -11.07
C ALA A 78 1.75 8.42 -9.88
N VAL A 79 1.78 8.92 -8.64
CA VAL A 79 1.61 8.09 -7.44
C VAL A 79 0.24 7.45 -7.39
N LEU A 80 -0.83 8.17 -7.75
CA LEU A 80 -2.18 7.62 -7.84
C LEU A 80 -2.29 6.51 -8.90
N ALA A 81 -1.67 6.70 -10.06
CA ALA A 81 -1.63 5.70 -11.11
C ALA A 81 -0.87 4.44 -10.68
N LEU A 82 0.27 4.61 -9.99
CA LEU A 82 1.03 3.50 -9.42
C LEU A 82 0.24 2.76 -8.34
N ALA A 83 -0.45 3.49 -7.46
CA ALA A 83 -1.32 2.90 -6.45
C ALA A 83 -2.47 2.10 -7.08
N GLY A 84 -3.17 2.69 -8.06
CA GLY A 84 -4.26 2.03 -8.79
C GLY A 84 -3.79 0.82 -9.59
N TRP A 85 -2.62 0.90 -10.23
CA TRP A 85 -2.01 -0.22 -10.93
C TRP A 85 -1.62 -1.34 -9.95
N SER A 86 -1.03 -0.98 -8.80
CA SER A 86 -0.65 -1.96 -7.78
C SER A 86 -1.86 -2.74 -7.25
N TRP A 87 -2.99 -2.07 -7.01
CA TRP A 87 -4.23 -2.75 -6.62
C TRP A 87 -4.79 -3.63 -7.72
N ARG A 88 -4.74 -3.19 -8.98
CA ARG A 88 -5.22 -4.02 -10.10
C ARG A 88 -4.36 -5.28 -10.27
N ALA A 89 -3.05 -5.18 -10.10
CA ALA A 89 -2.13 -6.33 -10.14
C ALA A 89 -2.26 -7.28 -8.94
N VAL A 90 -2.79 -6.76 -7.82
CA VAL A 90 -3.02 -7.53 -6.58
C VAL A 90 -4.38 -8.22 -6.57
N VAL A 91 -5.41 -7.60 -7.15
CA VAL A 91 -6.77 -8.13 -7.21
C VAL A 91 -6.99 -9.06 -8.41
N SER A 92 -6.19 -8.93 -9.49
CA SER A 92 -6.23 -9.81 -10.67
C SER A 92 -5.45 -11.09 -10.48
#